data_AF-A0A6P6YCQ0-F1
#
_entry.id   AF-A0A6P6YCQ0-F1
#
_cell.length_a   1.000
_cell.length_b   1.000
_cell.length_c   1.000
_cell.angle_alpha   90.00
_cell.angle_beta   90.00
_cell.angle_gamma   90.00
#
_symmetry.space_group_name_H-M   'P 1'
#
loop_
_entity.id
_entity.type
_entity.pdbx_description
1 polymer ?
#
loop_
_entity_poly.entity_id
_entity_poly.type
_entity_poly.pdbx_seq_one_letter_code
_entity_poly.pdbx_strand_id
1 'polypeptide(L)'
;MPKTTKKSKKLLLWDGYGKHYQSHYRHRRRRCRLRRQYHQDQNDENRYEISNIIDYRIVIHNQKEIVNFLIEWTGHTEKSWEPFENLDHCIPLLSDFFLKIYQRSIFEYYNLMLKVNID
;
A
#
# COMPACT_ATOMS: atom_id res chain seq x y z
N MET A 1 -15.30 57.45 29.03
CA MET A 1 -16.29 56.58 28.35
C MET A 1 -15.70 55.18 28.19
N PRO A 2 -16.34 54.12 28.71
CA PRO A 2 -15.80 52.77 28.56
C PRO A 2 -16.06 52.25 27.13
N LYS A 3 -15.00 51.79 26.47
CA LYS A 3 -15.08 51.13 25.16
C LYS A 3 -15.67 49.73 25.36
N THR A 4 -16.95 49.56 25.04
CA THR A 4 -17.60 48.25 25.01
C THR A 4 -17.00 47.42 23.86
N THR A 5 -16.23 46.39 24.18
CA THR A 5 -15.88 45.34 23.23
C THR A 5 -17.16 44.55 22.94
N LYS A 6 -17.75 44.78 21.76
CA LYS A 6 -18.85 43.95 21.27
C LYS A 6 -18.27 42.55 20.99
N LYS A 7 -18.31 41.67 22.00
CA LYS A 7 -18.21 40.22 21.81
C LYS A 7 -19.12 39.87 20.64
N SER A 8 -18.51 39.30 19.59
CA SER A 8 -19.19 38.76 18.42
C SER A 8 -20.43 38.00 18.88
N LYS A 9 -21.61 38.47 18.44
CA LYS A 9 -22.93 37.85 18.68
C LYS A 9 -23.02 36.51 17.92
N LYS A 10 -22.16 35.55 18.28
CA LYS A 10 -22.23 34.16 17.82
C LYS A 10 -22.33 33.17 18.98
N LEU A 11 -22.74 33.67 20.14
CA LEU A 11 -23.29 32.88 21.23
C LEU A 11 -24.56 33.61 21.63
N LEU A 12 -25.73 33.03 21.34
CA LEU A 12 -27.02 33.22 22.04
C LEU A 12 -28.17 32.64 21.18
N LEU A 13 -28.01 31.40 20.68
CA LEU A 13 -29.13 30.63 20.14
C LEU A 13 -28.88 29.10 20.14
N TRP A 14 -28.18 28.52 21.13
CA TRP A 14 -27.77 27.10 21.05
C TRP A 14 -27.68 26.33 22.39
N ASP A 15 -28.40 26.71 23.45
CA ASP A 15 -28.26 25.98 24.74
C ASP A 15 -28.91 24.57 24.75
N GLY A 16 -29.78 24.26 23.77
CA GLY A 16 -30.35 22.91 23.57
C GLY A 16 -29.82 22.20 22.33
N TYR A 17 -29.90 22.86 21.16
CA TYR A 17 -29.52 22.28 19.87
C TYR A 17 -28.00 22.04 19.72
N GLY A 18 -27.18 22.72 20.53
CA GLY A 18 -25.71 22.67 20.42
C GLY A 18 -25.14 21.35 20.91
N LYS A 19 -25.75 20.79 21.97
CA LYS A 19 -25.38 19.50 22.54
C LYS A 19 -25.71 18.36 21.59
N HIS A 20 -26.87 18.41 20.92
CA HIS A 20 -27.27 17.41 19.93
C HIS A 20 -26.34 17.43 18.69
N TYR A 21 -26.02 18.62 18.16
CA TYR A 21 -25.09 18.74 17.03
C TYR A 21 -23.66 18.30 17.39
N GLN A 22 -23.16 18.70 18.57
CA GLN A 22 -21.85 18.26 19.07
C GLN A 22 -21.80 16.74 19.31
N SER A 23 -22.89 16.15 19.81
CA SER A 23 -23.03 14.71 19.98
C SER A 23 -23.02 13.97 18.64
N HIS A 24 -23.83 14.41 17.66
CA HIS A 24 -23.88 13.82 16.33
C HIS A 24 -22.52 13.90 15.61
N TYR A 25 -21.80 15.03 15.73
CA TYR A 25 -20.46 15.18 15.20
C TYR A 25 -19.45 14.22 15.87
N ARG A 26 -19.51 14.07 17.21
CA ARG A 26 -18.68 13.11 17.96
C ARG A 26 -18.97 11.66 17.55
N HIS A 27 -20.25 11.27 17.42
CA HIS A 27 -20.65 9.94 16.96
C HIS A 27 -20.15 9.65 15.54
N ARG A 28 -20.30 10.61 14.61
CA ARG A 28 -19.81 10.46 13.24
C ARG A 28 -18.30 10.28 13.19
N ARG A 29 -17.53 11.07 13.95
CA ARG A 29 -16.06 10.90 14.05
C ARG A 29 -15.67 9.54 14.64
N ARG A 30 -16.35 9.09 15.70
CA ARG A 30 -16.10 7.76 16.30
C ARG A 30 -16.37 6.64 15.29
N ARG A 31 -17.48 6.69 14.57
CA ARG A 31 -17.82 5.70 13.53
C ARG A 31 -16.78 5.70 12.40
N CYS A 32 -16.32 6.87 11.96
CA CYS A 32 -15.25 6.97 10.97
C CYS A 32 -13.92 6.38 11.49
N ARG A 33 -13.58 6.61 12.76
CA ARG A 33 -12.37 6.01 13.37
C ARG A 33 -12.49 4.48 13.44
N LEU A 34 -13.61 3.97 13.94
CA LEU A 34 -13.87 2.52 14.04
C LEU A 34 -13.82 1.85 12.67
N ARG A 35 -14.39 2.48 11.63
CA ARG A 35 -14.32 1.94 10.26
C ARG A 35 -12.89 1.87 9.73
N ARG A 36 -12.07 2.91 9.98
CA ARG A 36 -10.66 2.89 9.57
C ARG A 36 -9.87 1.82 10.32
N GLN A 37 -10.10 1.70 11.62
CA GLN A 37 -9.48 0.68 12.43
C GLN A 37 -9.84 -0.72 11.92
N TYR A 38 -11.12 -1.00 11.67
CA TYR A 38 -11.54 -2.28 11.09
C TYR A 38 -10.87 -2.59 9.76
N HIS A 39 -10.77 -1.62 8.84
CA HIS A 39 -10.07 -1.83 7.57
C HIS A 39 -8.56 -2.09 7.78
N GLN A 40 -7.95 -1.46 8.77
CA GLN A 40 -6.55 -1.68 9.09
C GLN A 40 -6.33 -3.06 9.72
N ASP A 41 -7.16 -3.44 10.67
CA ASP A 41 -7.13 -4.77 11.31
C ASP A 41 -7.31 -5.88 10.26
N GLN A 42 -8.24 -5.70 9.30
CA GLN A 42 -8.43 -6.63 8.18
C GLN A 42 -7.24 -6.69 7.21
N ASN A 43 -6.53 -5.58 7.01
CA ASN A 43 -5.31 -5.60 6.20
C ASN A 43 -4.19 -6.34 6.93
N ASP A 44 -4.05 -6.13 8.25
CA ASP A 44 -3.00 -6.75 9.04
C ASP A 44 -3.24 -8.27 9.23
N GLU A 45 -4.50 -8.71 9.37
CA GLU A 45 -4.87 -10.14 9.36
C GLU A 45 -4.53 -10.85 8.03
N ASN A 46 -4.49 -10.11 6.92
CA ASN A 46 -4.19 -10.64 5.58
C ASN A 46 -2.72 -10.46 5.18
N ARG A 47 -1.82 -10.09 6.11
CA ARG A 47 -0.38 -10.06 5.85
C ARG A 47 0.21 -11.45 6.07
N TYR A 48 0.83 -11.98 5.04
CA TYR A 48 1.53 -13.26 5.09
C TYR A 48 3.03 -13.06 4.92
N GLU A 49 3.83 -13.91 5.55
CA GLU A 49 5.28 -13.91 5.40
C GLU A 49 5.66 -14.53 4.05
N ILE A 50 6.57 -13.86 3.35
CA ILE A 50 7.08 -14.30 2.04
C ILE A 50 8.39 -15.04 2.26
N SER A 51 8.51 -16.21 1.66
CA SER A 51 9.75 -16.99 1.63
C SER A 51 10.67 -16.50 0.51
N ASN A 52 10.12 -16.31 -0.70
CA ASN A 52 10.91 -15.96 -1.88
C ASN A 52 10.08 -15.28 -2.98
N ILE A 53 10.76 -14.52 -3.84
CA ILE A 53 10.21 -13.96 -5.08
C ILE A 53 10.77 -14.77 -6.25
N ILE A 54 9.88 -15.36 -7.03
CA ILE A 54 10.26 -16.38 -8.02
C ILE A 54 10.40 -15.76 -9.41
N ASP A 55 9.44 -14.92 -9.78
CA ASP A 55 9.32 -14.40 -11.13
C ASP A 55 8.57 -13.07 -11.14
N TYR A 56 8.57 -12.38 -12.28
CA TYR A 56 7.81 -11.17 -12.49
C TYR A 56 7.14 -11.17 -13.87
N ARG A 57 6.02 -10.46 -13.98
CA ARG A 57 5.33 -10.23 -15.26
C ARG A 57 4.76 -8.83 -15.31
N ILE A 58 4.66 -8.28 -16.52
CA ILE A 58 3.97 -7.02 -16.78
C ILE A 58 2.61 -7.37 -17.39
N VAL A 59 1.54 -6.87 -16.77
CA VAL A 59 0.17 -7.01 -17.29
C VAL A 59 -0.42 -5.64 -17.57
N ILE A 60 -1.26 -5.54 -18.59
CA ILE A 60 -1.98 -4.30 -18.91
C ILE A 60 -3.36 -4.38 -18.26
N HIS A 61 -3.67 -3.44 -17.37
CA HIS A 61 -4.98 -3.29 -16.76
C HIS A 61 -5.43 -1.84 -16.87
N ASN A 62 -6.62 -1.59 -17.43
CA ASN A 62 -7.13 -0.25 -17.68
C ASN A 62 -6.13 0.68 -18.40
N GLN A 63 -5.48 0.18 -19.46
CA GLN A 63 -4.46 0.90 -20.25
C GLN A 63 -3.19 1.29 -19.46
N LYS A 64 -2.96 0.69 -18.29
CA LYS A 64 -1.75 0.90 -17.50
C LYS A 64 -0.98 -0.41 -17.35
N GLU A 65 0.33 -0.33 -17.46
CA GLU A 65 1.23 -1.43 -17.15
C GLU A 65 1.33 -1.61 -15.63
N ILE A 66 1.12 -2.83 -15.16
CA ILE A 66 1.22 -3.22 -13.76
C ILE A 66 2.23 -4.35 -13.66
N VAL A 67 3.20 -4.20 -12.77
CA VAL A 67 4.18 -5.24 -12.47
C VAL A 67 3.63 -6.13 -11.37
N ASN A 68 3.53 -7.43 -11.66
CA ASN A 68 3.20 -8.46 -10.68
C ASN A 68 4.39 -9.38 -10.46
N PHE A 69 4.53 -9.88 -9.24
CA PHE A 69 5.56 -10.82 -8.83
C PHE A 69 4.94 -12.14 -8.39
N LEU A 70 5.56 -13.25 -8.76
CA LEU A 70 5.15 -14.57 -8.30
C LEU A 70 5.80 -14.87 -6.95
N ILE A 71 4.96 -15.01 -5.93
CA ILE A 71 5.36 -15.13 -4.52
C ILE A 71 5.29 -16.57 -4.06
N GLU A 72 6.35 -17.02 -3.38
CA GLU A 72 6.34 -18.21 -2.54
C GLU A 72 6.10 -17.80 -1.09
N TRP A 73 5.02 -18.31 -0.50
CA TRP A 73 4.60 -17.98 0.85
C TRP A 73 5.23 -18.93 1.88
N THR A 74 5.66 -18.40 3.02
CA THR A 74 6.26 -19.21 4.09
C THR A 74 5.24 -20.21 4.63
N GLY A 75 5.55 -21.51 4.54
CA GLY A 75 4.67 -22.57 5.05
C GLY A 75 3.50 -22.95 4.14
N HIS A 76 3.41 -22.39 2.93
CA HIS A 76 2.39 -22.75 1.94
C HIS A 76 3.02 -23.21 0.63
N THR A 77 2.40 -24.19 -0.03
CA THR A 77 2.87 -24.73 -1.32
C THR A 77 2.36 -23.94 -2.51
N GLU A 78 1.23 -23.25 -2.34
CA GLU A 78 0.60 -22.45 -3.38
C GLU A 78 1.35 -21.13 -3.59
N LYS A 79 1.33 -20.66 -4.83
CA LYS A 79 2.00 -19.43 -5.25
C LYS A 79 0.98 -18.49 -5.87
N SER A 80 1.12 -17.20 -5.63
CA SER A 80 0.21 -16.18 -6.18
C SER A 80 0.98 -15.03 -6.82
N TRP A 81 0.29 -14.32 -7.71
CA TRP A 81 0.82 -13.14 -8.38
C TRP A 81 0.37 -11.89 -7.62
N GLU A 82 1.32 -11.21 -6.97
CA GLU A 82 1.07 -10.03 -6.17
C GLU A 82 1.59 -8.77 -6.88
N PRO A 83 0.85 -7.66 -6.86
CA PRO A 83 1.33 -6.38 -7.38
C PRO A 83 2.48 -5.84 -6.52
N PHE A 84 3.31 -4.97 -7.10
CA PHE A 84 4.43 -4.33 -6.39
C PHE A 84 4.00 -3.66 -5.08
N GLU A 85 2.81 -3.03 -5.06
CA GLU A 85 2.26 -2.32 -3.91
C GLU A 85 2.03 -3.24 -2.69
N ASN A 86 1.85 -4.54 -2.90
CA ASN A 86 1.71 -5.51 -1.80
C ASN A 86 3.07 -5.89 -1.18
N LEU A 87 4.19 -5.51 -1.80
CA LEU A 87 5.56 -5.92 -1.46
C LEU A 87 6.44 -4.75 -1.00
N ASP A 88 5.84 -3.58 -0.74
CA ASP A 88 6.55 -2.36 -0.33
C ASP A 88 7.40 -2.55 0.95
N HIS A 89 7.02 -3.50 1.80
CA HIS A 89 7.75 -3.86 3.01
C HIS A 89 8.84 -4.93 2.81
N CYS A 90 8.94 -5.54 1.62
CA CYS A 90 9.84 -6.64 1.29
C CYS A 90 11.03 -6.21 0.41
N ILE A 91 11.50 -4.98 0.59
CA ILE A 91 12.58 -4.38 -0.23
C ILE A 91 13.85 -5.24 -0.33
N PRO A 92 14.35 -5.89 0.75
CA PRO A 92 15.53 -6.75 0.64
C PRO A 92 15.34 -7.93 -0.33
N LEU A 93 14.17 -8.60 -0.28
CA LEU A 93 13.86 -9.72 -1.17
C LEU A 93 13.73 -9.27 -2.63
N LEU A 94 13.11 -8.11 -2.87
CA LEU A 94 13.03 -7.49 -4.19
C LEU A 94 14.43 -7.16 -4.73
N SER A 95 15.30 -6.61 -3.90
CA SER A 95 16.68 -6.29 -4.28
C SER A 95 17.45 -7.54 -4.70
N ASP A 96 17.39 -8.61 -3.91
CA ASP A 96 18.05 -9.87 -4.23
C ASP A 96 17.50 -10.50 -5.51
N PHE A 97 16.18 -10.42 -5.72
CA PHE A 97 15.53 -10.89 -6.93
C PHE A 97 16.04 -10.15 -8.17
N PHE A 98 16.02 -8.80 -8.15
CA PHE A 98 16.50 -8.01 -9.29
C PHE A 98 17.99 -8.18 -9.55
N LEU A 99 18.81 -8.35 -8.51
CA LEU A 99 20.22 -8.63 -8.67
C LEU A 99 20.45 -9.95 -9.42
N LYS A 100 19.70 -11.00 -9.10
CA LYS A 100 19.76 -12.28 -9.82
C LYS A 100 19.34 -12.13 -11.27
N ILE A 101 18.25 -11.40 -11.54
CA ILE A 101 17.79 -11.11 -12.91
C ILE A 101 18.86 -10.38 -13.70
N TYR A 102 19.48 -9.35 -13.11
CA TYR A 102 20.53 -8.57 -13.74
C TYR A 102 21.79 -9.40 -14.04
N GLN A 103 22.22 -10.22 -13.09
CA GLN A 103 23.34 -11.14 -13.29
C GLN A 103 23.05 -12.14 -14.42
N ARG A 104 21.82 -12.67 -14.47
CA ARG A 104 21.38 -13.59 -15.53
C ARG A 104 21.38 -12.91 -16.89
N SER A 105 20.83 -11.70 -17.00
CA SER A 105 20.77 -10.97 -18.28
C SER A 105 22.16 -10.60 -18.79
N ILE A 106 23.08 -10.20 -17.91
CA ILE A 106 24.49 -9.98 -18.27
C ILE A 106 25.13 -11.27 -18.81
N PHE A 107 24.94 -12.39 -18.09
CA PHE A 107 25.51 -13.66 -18.51
C PHE A 107 24.97 -14.12 -19.86
N GLU A 108 23.66 -14.01 -20.07
CA GLU A 108 23.00 -14.29 -21.35
C GLU A 108 23.55 -13.41 -22.48
N TYR A 109 23.74 -12.10 -22.23
CA TYR A 109 24.32 -11.16 -23.19
C TYR A 109 25.76 -11.56 -23.59
N TYR A 110 26.63 -11.84 -22.62
CA TYR A 110 28.00 -12.26 -22.92
C TYR A 110 28.04 -13.60 -23.66
N ASN A 111 27.20 -14.57 -23.28
CA ASN A 111 27.12 -15.83 -24.00
C ASN A 111 26.65 -15.66 -25.45
N LEU A 112 25.73 -14.73 -25.71
CA LEU A 112 25.30 -14.39 -27.07
C LEU A 112 26.44 -13.75 -27.86
N MET A 113 27.10 -12.74 -27.27
CA MET A 113 28.18 -12.00 -27.93
C MET A 113 29.39 -12.89 -28.25
N LEU A 114 29.74 -13.83 -27.37
CA LEU A 114 30.82 -14.77 -27.59
C LEU A 114 30.49 -15.81 -28.68
N LYS A 115 29.22 -16.22 -28.81
CA LYS A 115 28.78 -17.15 -29.86
C LYS A 115 28.80 -16.55 -31.27
N VAL A 116 28.63 -15.23 -31.39
CA VAL A 116 28.65 -14.53 -32.69
C VAL A 116 30.07 -14.29 -33.20
N ASN A 117 31.09 -14.36 -32.34
CA ASN A 117 32.49 -14.05 -32.68
C ASN A 117 33.36 -15.29 -32.97
N ILE A 118 32.75 -16.47 -33.20
CA ILE A 118 33.45 -17.75 -33.43
C ILE A 118 33.31 -18.24 -34.89
N ASP A 119 32.57 -17.52 -35.75
CA ASP A 119 32.51 -17.77 -37.19
C ASP A 119 33.52 -16.91 -37.97
#